data_AF-A0A7X6J9Z5-F1
#
_entry.id   AF-A0A7X6J9Z5-F1
#
_cell.length_a   1.000
_cell.length_b   1.000
_cell.length_c   1.000
_cell.angle_alpha   90.00
_cell.angle_beta   90.00
_cell.angle_gamma   90.00
#
_symmetry.space_group_name_H-M   'P 1'
#
loop_
_entity.id
_entity.type
_entity.pdbx_description
1 polymer ?
#
loop_
_entity_poly.entity_id
_entity_poly.type
_entity_poly.pdbx_seq_one_letter_code
_entity_poly.pdbx_strand_id
1 'polypeptide(L)'
;MTPGAIIDLGDDRDITFSQPADVGGSYEPFQYRSILKISAGLGVPYSYVSGDMTKGNFSNVRTDIVRFRRRVGQWTNNTLNFQLCREVWKQFVDRAYMAGLVELPNYDNDPTLYWSAEHLPPRQEWIDPASM
;
A
#
# COMPACT_ATOMS: atom_id res chain seq x y z
N MET A 1 47.99 9.97 11.68
CA MET A 1 47.63 11.03 12.64
C MET A 1 46.54 10.49 13.55
N THR A 2 46.75 10.56 14.86
CA THR A 2 45.82 10.04 15.88
C THR A 2 45.11 11.24 16.52
N PRO A 3 43.81 11.15 16.85
CA PRO A 3 43.10 12.28 17.46
C PRO A 3 43.76 12.71 18.78
N GLY A 4 44.06 14.01 18.95
CA GLY A 4 44.64 14.58 20.18
C GLY A 4 46.07 15.14 20.07
N ALA A 5 46.66 15.20 18.87
CA ALA A 5 47.97 15.85 18.69
C ALA A 5 47.85 17.38 18.82
N ILE A 6 48.60 17.97 19.76
CA ILE A 6 48.78 19.42 19.86
C ILE A 6 49.91 19.80 18.89
N ILE A 7 49.57 20.59 17.87
CA ILE A 7 50.52 21.09 16.87
C ILE A 7 50.72 22.57 17.15
N ASP A 8 51.97 22.99 17.29
CA ASP A 8 52.34 24.39 17.46
C ASP A 8 52.09 25.15 16.15
N LEU A 9 51.13 26.07 16.18
CA LEU A 9 50.83 27.00 15.11
C LEU A 9 51.47 28.32 15.56
N GLY A 10 52.56 28.72 14.91
CA GLY A 10 53.29 29.95 15.28
C GLY A 10 52.39 31.20 15.37
N ASP A 11 52.92 32.28 15.95
CA ASP A 11 52.19 33.45 16.45
C ASP A 11 51.20 34.13 15.46
N ASP A 12 51.28 33.84 14.16
CA ASP A 12 50.45 34.39 13.08
C ASP A 12 49.38 33.42 12.53
N ARG A 13 49.12 32.29 13.21
CA ARG A 13 48.21 31.24 12.73
C ARG A 13 47.15 30.89 13.76
N ASP A 14 45.88 30.91 13.34
CA ASP A 14 44.73 30.58 14.20
C ASP A 14 44.14 29.19 13.85
N ILE A 15 43.66 28.48 14.87
CA ILE A 15 43.02 27.17 14.74
C ILE A 15 41.51 27.39 14.65
N THR A 16 40.96 27.31 13.43
CA THR A 16 39.51 27.20 13.26
C THR A 16 39.09 25.73 13.32
N PHE A 17 38.45 25.33 14.43
CA PHE A 17 37.82 24.02 14.51
C PHE A 17 36.62 23.94 13.56
N SER A 18 36.59 22.93 12.69
CA SER A 18 35.42 22.66 11.86
C SER A 18 34.26 22.24 12.75
N GLN A 19 33.22 23.06 12.84
CA GLN A 19 31.92 22.62 13.38
C GLN A 19 31.19 21.88 12.27
N PRO A 20 31.01 20.54 12.36
CA PRO A 20 30.22 19.83 11.36
C PRO A 20 28.79 20.40 11.36
N ALA A 21 28.24 20.64 10.17
CA ALA A 21 26.89 21.16 10.04
C ALA A 21 25.90 20.20 10.72
N ASP A 22 25.21 20.66 11.75
CA ASP A 22 24.13 19.91 12.37
C ASP A 22 22.96 19.84 11.36
N VAL A 23 22.47 18.63 11.10
CA VAL A 23 21.27 18.42 10.29
C VAL A 23 20.00 18.86 11.01
N GLY A 24 20.10 19.17 12.31
CA GLY A 24 19.10 19.89 13.11
C GLY A 24 17.67 19.38 12.91
N GLY A 25 16.72 20.32 12.84
CA GLY A 25 15.31 20.04 12.57
C GLY A 25 14.98 19.71 11.11
N SER A 26 15.96 19.65 10.20
CA SER A 26 15.73 19.46 8.76
C SER A 26 15.60 17.99 8.34
N TYR A 27 16.00 17.06 9.21
CA TYR A 27 15.94 15.62 8.90
C TYR A 27 14.50 15.10 8.81
N GLU A 28 13.60 15.52 9.71
CA GLU A 28 12.19 15.08 9.67
C GLU A 28 11.47 15.55 8.39
N PRO A 29 11.55 16.83 7.96
CA PRO A 29 10.99 17.25 6.68
C PRO A 29 11.56 16.50 5.48
N PHE A 30 12.86 16.16 5.50
CA PHE A 30 13.49 15.37 4.45
C PHE A 30 12.93 13.95 4.39
N GLN A 31 12.78 13.29 5.55
CA GLN A 31 12.17 11.96 5.64
C GLN A 31 10.72 11.98 5.18
N TYR A 32 9.94 12.97 5.63
CA TYR A 32 8.56 13.16 5.19
C TYR A 32 8.44 13.28 3.67
N ARG A 33 9.25 14.12 3.03
CA ARG A 33 9.26 14.27 1.57
C ARG A 33 9.71 13.01 0.84
N SER A 34 10.62 12.24 1.43
CA SER A 34 11.09 10.96 0.87
C SER A 34 9.97 9.93 0.88
N ILE A 35 9.24 9.80 1.99
CA ILE A 35 8.09 8.90 2.09
C ILE A 35 6.98 9.33 1.11
N LEU A 36 6.70 10.62 0.97
CA LEU A 36 5.71 11.10 -0.01
C LEU A 36 6.06 10.68 -1.45
N LYS A 37 7.35 10.70 -1.83
CA LYS A 37 7.80 10.21 -3.15
C LYS A 37 7.54 8.70 -3.30
N ILE A 38 7.82 7.91 -2.26
CA ILE A 38 7.54 6.47 -2.24
C ILE A 38 6.03 6.21 -2.36
N SER A 39 5.21 6.90 -1.55
CA SER A 39 3.75 6.84 -1.62
C SER A 39 3.21 7.16 -3.01
N ALA A 40 3.76 8.19 -3.67
CA ALA A 40 3.39 8.53 -5.04
C ALA A 40 3.77 7.42 -6.03
N GLY A 41 4.96 6.82 -5.90
CA GLY A 41 5.42 5.72 -6.75
C GLY A 41 4.60 4.43 -6.60
N LEU A 42 4.20 4.08 -5.37
CA LEU A 42 3.33 2.93 -5.09
C LEU A 42 1.84 3.25 -5.34
N GLY A 43 1.49 4.53 -5.40
CA GLY A 43 0.13 5.04 -5.35
C GLY A 43 -0.62 4.61 -4.08
N VAL A 44 0.08 4.42 -2.97
CA VAL A 44 -0.49 4.09 -1.66
C VAL A 44 -0.49 5.37 -0.81
N PRO A 45 -1.60 5.72 -0.14
CA PRO A 45 -1.65 6.93 0.70
C PRO A 45 -0.54 6.97 1.75
N TYR A 46 -0.04 8.17 2.07
CA TYR A 46 1.00 8.38 3.10
C TYR A 46 0.66 7.64 4.40
N SER A 47 -0.55 7.84 4.91
CA SER A 47 -1.03 7.22 6.15
C SER A 47 -0.96 5.69 6.16
N TYR A 48 -1.15 5.02 5.02
CA TYR A 48 -0.99 3.58 4.91
C TYR A 48 0.48 3.14 4.81
N VAL A 49 1.34 3.97 4.20
CA VAL A 49 2.77 3.66 4.04
C VAL A 49 3.54 3.89 5.34
N SER A 50 3.29 5.01 6.01
CA SER A 50 4.05 5.43 7.20
C SER A 50 3.38 5.03 8.51
N GLY A 51 2.06 4.80 8.52
CA GLY A 51 1.27 4.72 9.75
C GLY A 51 1.14 6.06 10.50
N ASP A 52 1.71 7.14 9.97
CA ASP A 52 1.70 8.45 10.58
C ASP A 52 0.46 9.25 10.16
N MET A 53 -0.38 9.55 11.14
CA MET A 53 -1.61 10.34 10.97
C MET A 53 -1.43 11.81 11.39
N THR A 54 -0.27 12.19 11.95
CA THR A 54 -0.04 13.53 12.52
C THR A 54 0.01 14.63 11.46
N LYS A 55 0.45 14.30 10.25
CA LYS A 55 0.60 15.25 9.13
C LYS A 55 -0.67 15.45 8.29
N GLY A 56 -1.74 14.71 8.58
CA GLY A 56 -2.97 14.71 7.80
C GLY A 56 -4.15 15.31 8.55
N ASN A 57 -4.89 16.23 7.93
CA ASN A 57 -6.22 16.58 8.39
C ASN A 57 -7.19 15.42 8.07
N PHE A 58 -8.10 15.10 8.98
CA PHE A 58 -9.10 14.04 8.88
C PHE A 58 -9.78 13.97 7.49
N SER A 59 -10.23 15.12 6.96
CA SER A 59 -10.92 15.18 5.66
C SER A 59 -10.05 14.71 4.48
N ASN A 60 -8.77 15.10 4.48
CA ASN A 60 -7.83 14.75 3.41
C ASN A 60 -7.45 13.26 3.51
N VAL A 61 -7.10 12.79 4.71
CA VAL A 61 -6.74 11.39 4.95
C VAL A 61 -7.89 10.45 4.58
N ARG A 62 -9.11 10.80 4.98
CA ARG A 62 -10.31 10.03 4.63
C ARG A 62 -10.51 9.96 3.12
N THR A 63 -10.44 11.10 2.44
CA THR A 63 -10.61 11.17 0.98
C THR A 63 -9.58 10.30 0.26
N ASP A 64 -8.34 10.33 0.71
CA ASP A 64 -7.25 9.52 0.14
C ASP A 64 -7.46 8.02 0.36
N ILE A 65 -7.89 7.62 1.56
CA ILE A 65 -8.22 6.22 1.88
C ILE A 65 -9.39 5.72 1.02
N VAL A 66 -10.45 6.51 0.85
CA VAL A 66 -11.61 6.15 0.03
C VAL A 66 -11.20 5.99 -1.44
N ARG A 67 -10.40 6.91 -1.98
CA ARG A 67 -9.87 6.81 -3.35
C ARG A 67 -9.02 5.56 -3.53
N PHE A 68 -8.15 5.26 -2.57
CA PHE A 68 -7.30 4.07 -2.58
C PHE A 68 -8.13 2.78 -2.56
N ARG A 69 -9.08 2.66 -1.61
CA ARG A 69 -9.99 1.50 -1.51
C ARG A 69 -10.79 1.29 -2.78
N ARG A 70 -11.29 2.35 -3.40
CA ARG A 70 -12.00 2.27 -4.69
C ARG A 70 -11.10 1.73 -5.80
N ARG A 71 -9.85 2.19 -5.87
CA ARG A 71 -8.86 1.69 -6.84
C ARG A 71 -8.57 0.20 -6.64
N VAL A 72 -8.33 -0.22 -5.39
CA VAL A 72 -8.12 -1.62 -5.05
C VAL A 72 -9.34 -2.46 -5.44
N GLY A 73 -10.56 -1.99 -5.12
CA GLY A 73 -11.80 -2.69 -5.50
C GLY A 73 -11.96 -2.87 -7.02
N GLN A 74 -11.62 -1.85 -7.81
CA GLN A 74 -11.63 -1.96 -9.28
C GLN A 74 -10.61 -2.99 -9.77
N TRP A 75 -9.40 -2.97 -9.23
CA TRP A 75 -8.36 -3.94 -9.59
C TRP A 75 -8.76 -5.37 -9.20
N THR A 76 -9.28 -5.57 -7.99
CA THR A 76 -9.77 -6.88 -7.53
C THR A 76 -10.87 -7.41 -8.43
N ASN A 77 -11.86 -6.59 -8.80
CA ASN A 77 -12.96 -7.04 -9.66
C ASN A 77 -12.50 -7.34 -11.10
N ASN A 78 -11.71 -6.45 -11.69
CA ASN A 78 -11.32 -6.57 -13.10
C ASN A 78 -10.16 -7.54 -13.33
N THR A 79 -9.36 -7.81 -12.30
CA THR A 79 -8.16 -8.66 -12.42
C THR A 79 -8.35 -9.94 -11.64
N LEU A 80 -8.41 -9.88 -10.31
CA LEU A 80 -8.47 -11.10 -9.49
C LEU A 80 -9.75 -11.89 -9.74
N ASN A 81 -10.92 -11.26 -9.64
CA ASN A 81 -12.19 -11.96 -9.82
C ASN A 81 -12.34 -12.47 -11.26
N PHE A 82 -12.07 -11.60 -12.24
CA PHE A 82 -12.28 -11.95 -13.65
C PHE A 82 -11.25 -12.93 -14.20
N GLN A 83 -9.96 -12.76 -13.92
CA GLN A 83 -8.89 -13.57 -14.51
C GLN A 83 -8.52 -14.79 -13.67
N LEU A 84 -8.65 -14.72 -12.34
CA LEU A 84 -8.24 -15.80 -11.44
C LEU A 84 -9.46 -16.53 -10.85
N CYS A 85 -10.30 -15.85 -10.08
CA CYS A 85 -11.37 -16.51 -9.32
C CYS A 85 -12.39 -17.18 -10.24
N ARG A 86 -12.72 -16.56 -11.39
CA ARG A 86 -13.61 -17.16 -12.39
C ARG A 86 -13.06 -18.46 -12.95
N GLU A 87 -11.77 -18.51 -13.29
CA GLU A 87 -11.15 -19.73 -13.82
C GLU A 87 -11.05 -20.82 -12.75
N VAL A 88 -10.70 -20.44 -11.51
CA VAL A 88 -10.73 -21.35 -10.36
C VAL A 88 -12.13 -21.91 -10.14
N TRP A 89 -13.18 -21.07 -10.25
CA TRP A 89 -14.56 -21.51 -10.10
C TRP A 89 -14.97 -22.53 -11.16
N LYS A 90 -14.71 -22.26 -12.44
CA LYS A 90 -14.98 -23.21 -13.52
C LYS A 90 -14.34 -24.57 -13.26
N GLN A 91 -13.06 -24.53 -12.88
CA GLN A 91 -12.25 -25.70 -12.57
C GLN A 91 -12.73 -26.47 -11.33
N PHE A 92 -13.30 -25.76 -10.36
CA PHE A 92 -13.94 -26.37 -9.19
C PHE A 92 -15.24 -27.08 -9.57
N VAL A 93 -16.13 -26.42 -10.32
CA VAL A 93 -17.41 -26.99 -10.77
C VAL A 93 -17.19 -28.23 -11.63
N ASP A 94 -16.25 -28.17 -12.57
CA ASP A 94 -15.90 -29.29 -13.46
C ASP A 94 -15.43 -30.52 -12.67
N ARG A 95 -14.51 -30.32 -11.71
CA ARG A 95 -14.04 -31.41 -10.84
C ARG A 95 -15.14 -31.96 -9.93
N ALA A 96 -16.01 -31.11 -9.40
CA ALA A 96 -17.12 -31.54 -8.56
C ALA A 96 -18.10 -32.42 -9.37
N TYR A 97 -18.38 -32.04 -10.62
CA TYR A 97 -19.21 -32.82 -11.54
C TYR A 97 -18.56 -34.16 -11.90
N MET A 98 -17.29 -34.17 -12.33
CA MET A 98 -16.56 -35.40 -12.67
C MET A 98 -16.40 -36.35 -11.48
N ALA A 99 -16.32 -35.82 -10.26
CA ALA A 99 -16.27 -36.62 -9.03
C ALA A 99 -17.64 -37.15 -8.59
N GLY A 100 -18.74 -36.79 -9.28
CA GLY A 100 -20.10 -37.17 -8.90
C GLY A 100 -20.59 -36.54 -7.60
N LEU A 101 -20.01 -35.41 -7.18
CA LEU A 101 -20.37 -34.71 -5.93
C LEU A 101 -21.55 -33.74 -6.11
N VAL A 102 -21.87 -33.38 -7.35
CA VAL A 102 -22.96 -32.48 -7.70
C VAL A 102 -23.70 -32.99 -8.93
N GLU A 103 -25.02 -32.84 -8.95
CA GLU A 103 -25.84 -33.10 -10.13
C GLU A 103 -26.07 -31.80 -10.89
N LEU A 104 -25.53 -31.71 -12.10
CA LEU A 104 -25.64 -30.55 -12.98
C LEU A 104 -26.35 -30.97 -14.27
N PRO A 105 -27.68 -30.78 -14.37
CA PRO A 105 -28.44 -31.09 -15.58
C PRO A 105 -27.84 -30.46 -16.84
N ASN A 106 -27.74 -31.23 -17.92
CA ASN A 106 -27.25 -30.78 -19.22
C ASN A 106 -25.79 -30.27 -19.22
N TYR A 107 -24.99 -30.56 -18.18
CA TYR A 107 -23.60 -30.07 -18.07
C TYR A 107 -22.70 -30.52 -19.22
N ASP A 108 -22.84 -31.77 -19.67
CA ASP A 108 -22.05 -32.31 -20.79
C ASP A 108 -22.27 -31.57 -22.11
N ASN A 109 -23.47 -31.01 -22.32
CA ASN A 109 -23.81 -30.27 -23.54
C ASN A 109 -23.53 -28.77 -23.39
N ASP A 110 -23.81 -28.18 -22.22
CA ASP A 110 -23.59 -26.76 -21.94
C ASP A 110 -23.17 -26.51 -20.48
N PRO A 111 -21.86 -26.51 -20.18
CA PRO A 111 -21.35 -26.24 -18.84
C PRO A 111 -21.43 -24.76 -18.45
N THR A 112 -21.67 -23.85 -19.41
CA THR A 112 -21.62 -22.40 -19.18
C THR A 112 -22.74 -21.91 -18.26
N LEU A 113 -23.84 -22.66 -18.18
CA LEU A 113 -24.97 -22.44 -17.27
C LEU A 113 -24.55 -22.37 -15.80
N TYR A 114 -23.45 -23.03 -15.43
CA TYR A 114 -22.97 -23.16 -14.05
C TYR A 114 -21.68 -22.37 -13.78
N TRP A 115 -21.17 -21.63 -14.76
CA TRP A 115 -19.95 -20.83 -14.61
C TRP A 115 -20.19 -19.46 -13.98
N SER A 116 -21.44 -19.06 -13.79
CA SER A 116 -21.77 -17.83 -13.07
C SER A 116 -21.41 -17.99 -11.59
N ALA A 117 -20.73 -17.00 -11.04
CA ALA A 117 -20.43 -16.91 -9.62
C ALA A 117 -20.53 -15.44 -9.20
N GLU A 118 -21.18 -15.20 -8.07
CA GLU A 118 -21.17 -13.89 -7.43
C GLU A 118 -19.99 -13.83 -6.45
N HIS A 119 -19.11 -12.85 -6.66
CA HIS A 119 -18.00 -12.60 -5.74
C HIS A 119 -18.41 -11.54 -4.73
N LEU A 120 -18.46 -11.92 -3.46
CA LEU A 120 -18.79 -11.05 -2.34
C LEU A 120 -17.50 -10.63 -1.60
N PRO A 121 -16.83 -9.54 -2.01
CA PRO A 121 -15.67 -9.04 -1.28
C PRO A 121 -16.08 -8.54 0.12
N PRO A 122 -15.16 -8.55 1.10
CA PRO A 122 -15.46 -8.09 2.45
C PRO A 122 -15.92 -6.63 2.44
N ARG A 123 -16.95 -6.36 3.25
CA ARG A 123 -17.52 -5.02 3.40
C ARG A 123 -16.42 -4.04 3.82
N GLN A 124 -16.27 -2.97 3.06
CA GLN A 124 -15.41 -1.87 3.45
C GLN A 124 -16.08 -1.09 4.59
N GLU A 125 -15.37 -0.89 5.70
CA GLU A 125 -15.86 -0.05 6.77
C GLU A 125 -16.05 1.39 6.28
N TRP A 126 -17.24 1.92 6.55
CA TRP A 126 -17.54 3.32 6.28
C TRP A 126 -16.86 4.18 7.33
N ILE A 127 -16.07 5.15 6.89
CA ILE A 127 -15.45 6.15 7.77
C ILE A 127 -16.49 7.25 7.95
N ASP A 128 -17.05 7.41 9.15
CA ASP A 128 -18.09 8.40 9.50
C ASP A 128 -17.47 9.82 9.64
N PRO A 129 -18.05 10.89 9.06
CA PRO A 129 -17.59 12.26 9.27
C PRO A 129 -17.72 12.80 10.71
N ALA A 130 -18.55 12.22 11.59
CA ALA A 130 -19.03 12.91 12.79
C ALA A 130 -18.68 12.26 14.14
N SER A 131 -17.84 11.22 14.17
CA SER A 131 -17.48 10.53 15.42
C SER A 131 -15.98 10.49 15.69
N MET A 132 -15.43 11.64 16.12
CA MET A 132 -14.38 11.75 17.16
C MET A 132 -14.29 13.17 17.70
#